data_AF-A0A1X0UKC3-F1
#
_entry.id   AF-A0A1X0UKC3-F1
#
_cell.length_a   1.000
_cell.length_b   1.000
_cell.length_c   1.000
_cell.angle_alpha   90.00
_cell.angle_beta   90.00
_cell.angle_gamma   90.00
#
_symmetry.space_group_name_H-M   'P 1'
#
loop_
_entity.id
_entity.type
_entity.pdbx_description
1 polymer ?
#
loop_
_entity_poly.entity_id
_entity_poly.type
_entity_poly.pdbx_seq_one_letter_code
_entity_poly.pdbx_strand_id
1 'polypeptide(L)'
;MPVEGVQPVALEVPRDIANNVAPMSAALSKRLLWDTARYGFAPQQVAAYETELHHRVMGTVDAGEGVRAFLEHGDPEWVADISSDWKDLPWN
;
A
#
# COMPACT_ATOMS: atom_id res chain seq x y z
N MET A 1 -14.01 19.72 -25.27
CA MET A 1 -15.06 19.38 -24.27
C MET A 1 -14.64 18.06 -23.63
N PRO A 2 -14.54 17.94 -22.29
CA PRO A 2 -14.36 16.63 -21.67
C PRO A 2 -15.55 15.76 -22.07
N VAL A 3 -15.26 14.55 -22.55
CA VAL A 3 -16.29 13.54 -22.85
C VAL A 3 -17.08 13.24 -21.57
N GLU A 4 -18.40 13.48 -21.62
CA GLU A 4 -19.31 13.17 -20.52
C GLU A 4 -19.17 11.67 -20.16
N GLY A 5 -18.93 11.37 -18.87
CA GLY A 5 -18.70 10.00 -18.39
C GLY A 5 -17.25 9.64 -18.02
N VAL A 6 -16.25 10.49 -18.31
CA VAL A 6 -14.87 10.24 -17.85
C VAL A 6 -14.73 10.28 -16.33
N GLN A 7 -15.47 11.16 -15.65
CA GLN A 7 -15.34 11.31 -14.19
C GLN A 7 -15.78 10.06 -13.40
N PRO A 8 -16.92 9.40 -13.68
CA PRO A 8 -17.27 8.14 -13.04
C PRO A 8 -16.23 7.03 -13.27
N VAL A 9 -15.78 6.85 -14.52
CA VAL A 9 -14.81 5.80 -14.89
C VAL A 9 -13.44 6.05 -14.28
N ALA A 10 -12.99 7.30 -14.25
CA ALA A 10 -11.70 7.67 -13.65
C ALA A 10 -11.61 7.36 -12.15
N LEU A 11 -12.76 7.24 -11.46
CA LEU A 11 -12.83 6.96 -10.03
C LEU A 11 -12.98 5.48 -9.70
N GLU A 12 -13.20 4.60 -10.68
CA GLU A 12 -13.34 3.15 -10.42
C GLU A 12 -12.07 2.59 -9.78
N VAL A 13 -10.91 2.80 -10.40
CA VAL A 13 -9.62 2.29 -9.88
C VAL A 13 -9.25 2.94 -8.53
N PRO A 14 -9.34 4.27 -8.33
CA PRO A 14 -9.11 4.86 -7.01
C PRO A 14 -10.02 4.31 -5.90
N ARG A 15 -11.30 4.06 -6.19
CA ARG A 15 -12.25 3.50 -5.21
C ARG A 15 -11.91 2.06 -4.87
N ASP A 16 -11.57 1.27 -5.88
CA ASP A 16 -11.14 -0.12 -5.68
C ASP A 16 -9.89 -0.18 -4.79
N ILE A 17 -8.89 0.66 -5.06
CA ILE A 17 -7.69 0.76 -4.22
C ILE A 17 -8.05 1.19 -2.79
N ALA A 18 -8.89 2.21 -2.64
CA ALA A 18 -9.26 2.73 -1.33
C ALA A 18 -9.99 1.70 -0.45
N ASN A 19 -10.78 0.81 -1.07
CA ASN A 19 -11.53 -0.21 -0.35
C ASN A 19 -10.69 -1.47 -0.10
N ASN A 20 -9.94 -1.92 -1.10
CA ASN A 20 -9.37 -3.28 -1.10
C ASN A 20 -7.88 -3.36 -0.71
N VAL A 21 -7.21 -2.23 -0.51
CA VAL A 21 -5.77 -2.22 -0.24
C VAL A 21 -5.46 -1.59 1.12
N ALA A 22 -4.76 -2.33 1.98
CA ALA A 22 -4.27 -1.84 3.25
C ALA A 22 -3.43 -0.54 3.05
N PRO A 23 -3.80 0.59 3.67
CA PRO A 23 -3.19 1.90 3.40
C PRO A 23 -1.68 1.92 3.60
N MET A 24 -1.19 1.33 4.69
CA MET A 24 0.25 1.32 5.00
C MET A 24 1.05 0.51 3.97
N SER A 25 0.54 -0.66 3.54
CA SER A 25 1.16 -1.48 2.49
C SER A 25 1.27 -0.71 1.17
N ALA A 26 0.19 -0.02 0.76
CA ALA A 26 0.20 0.80 -0.46
C ALA A 26 1.23 1.94 -0.37
N ALA A 27 1.26 2.64 0.77
CA ALA A 27 2.16 3.76 0.99
C ALA A 27 3.64 3.33 0.93
N LEU A 28 3.99 2.24 1.63
CA LEU A 28 5.34 1.68 1.67
C LEU A 28 5.80 1.20 0.29
N SER A 29 4.98 0.43 -0.42
CA SER A 29 5.30 -0.05 -1.78
C SER A 29 5.48 1.11 -2.76
N LYS A 30 4.59 2.11 -2.72
CA LYS A 30 4.70 3.30 -3.57
C LYS A 30 5.96 4.08 -3.25
N ARG A 31 6.32 4.20 -1.96
CA ARG A 31 7.53 4.91 -1.54
C ARG A 31 8.79 4.21 -2.01
N LEU A 32 8.89 2.89 -1.82
CA LEU A 32 10.03 2.09 -2.31
C LEU A 32 10.16 2.17 -3.83
N LEU A 33 9.05 2.11 -4.57
CA LEU A 33 9.06 2.24 -6.03
C LEU A 33 9.67 3.59 -6.47
N TRP A 34 9.20 4.70 -5.88
CA TRP A 34 9.71 6.03 -6.22
C TRP A 34 11.16 6.25 -5.80
N ASP A 35 11.54 5.78 -4.61
CA ASP A 35 12.90 5.91 -4.11
C ASP A 35 13.88 5.03 -4.90
N THR A 36 13.45 3.87 -5.37
CA THR A 36 14.22 3.04 -6.32
C THR A 36 14.56 3.82 -7.59
N ALA A 37 13.57 4.46 -8.19
CA ALA A 37 13.79 5.28 -9.39
C ALA A 37 14.63 6.53 -9.12
N ARG A 38 14.47 7.14 -7.94
CA ARG A 38 15.18 8.36 -7.54
C ARG A 38 16.65 8.12 -7.20
N TYR A 39 16.95 7.06 -6.46
CA TYR A 39 18.29 6.77 -5.93
C TYR A 39 19.05 5.69 -6.72
N GLY A 40 18.38 5.01 -7.66
CA GLY A 40 18.99 3.98 -8.49
C GLY A 40 19.31 2.70 -7.72
N PHE A 41 18.43 2.27 -6.82
CA PHE A 41 18.64 1.04 -6.04
C PHE A 41 18.79 -0.17 -6.97
N ALA A 42 19.81 -0.99 -6.70
CA ALA A 42 19.98 -2.26 -7.38
C ALA A 42 18.86 -3.25 -6.98
N PRO A 43 18.49 -4.23 -7.81
CA PRO A 43 17.42 -5.17 -7.50
C PRO A 43 17.56 -5.89 -6.15
N GLN A 44 18.80 -6.23 -5.75
CA GLN A 44 19.10 -6.84 -4.45
C GLN A 44 18.78 -5.91 -3.27
N GLN A 45 19.03 -4.60 -3.43
CA GLN A 45 18.68 -3.61 -2.41
C GLN A 45 17.17 -3.45 -2.30
N VAL A 46 16.47 -3.39 -3.44
CA VAL A 46 15.00 -3.33 -3.47
C VAL A 46 14.39 -4.53 -2.74
N ALA A 47 14.87 -5.74 -3.02
CA ALA A 47 14.38 -6.95 -2.36
C ALA A 47 14.64 -6.93 -0.83
N ALA A 48 15.81 -6.45 -0.39
CA ALA A 48 16.11 -6.32 1.03
C ALA A 48 15.20 -5.29 1.71
N TYR A 49 14.99 -4.14 1.08
CA TYR A 49 14.12 -3.07 1.55
C TYR A 49 12.66 -3.48 1.57
N GLU A 50 12.17 -4.16 0.53
CA GLU A 50 10.82 -4.73 0.49
C GLU A 50 10.63 -5.73 1.63
N THR A 51 11.59 -6.63 1.86
CA THR A 51 11.55 -7.59 2.98
C THR A 51 11.47 -6.87 4.32
N GLU A 52 12.28 -5.84 4.55
CA GLU A 52 12.26 -5.10 5.81
C GLU A 52 10.93 -4.36 6.01
N LEU A 53 10.43 -3.68 4.98
CA LEU A 53 9.13 -3.00 5.03
C LEU A 53 7.98 -3.98 5.24
N HIS A 54 8.04 -5.15 4.62
CA HIS A 54 7.04 -6.20 4.79
C HIS A 54 7.00 -6.67 6.24
N HIS A 55 8.16 -6.83 6.91
CA HIS A 55 8.20 -7.14 8.34
C HIS A 55 7.53 -6.09 9.23
N ARG A 56 7.45 -4.81 8.81
CA ARG A 56 6.80 -3.75 9.59
C ARG A 56 5.27 -3.88 9.56
N VAL A 57 4.72 -4.30 8.44
CA VAL A 57 3.26 -4.50 8.28
C VAL A 57 2.84 -5.91 8.67
N MET A 58 3.73 -6.89 8.61
CA MET A 58 3.48 -8.22 9.16
C MET A 58 3.25 -8.15 10.68
N GLY A 59 2.23 -8.86 11.16
CA GLY A 59 1.86 -8.90 12.57
C GLY A 59 1.07 -7.69 13.07
N THR A 60 0.75 -6.73 12.19
CA THR A 60 -0.22 -5.67 12.50
C THR A 60 -1.65 -6.20 12.46
N VAL A 61 -2.60 -5.41 12.98
CA VAL A 61 -4.04 -5.74 12.91
C VAL A 61 -4.47 -5.94 11.46
N ASP A 62 -4.06 -5.04 10.56
CA ASP A 62 -4.39 -5.09 9.14
C ASP A 62 -3.87 -6.38 8.46
N ALA A 63 -2.76 -6.96 8.91
CA ALA A 63 -2.28 -8.23 8.34
C ALA A 63 -3.24 -9.39 8.62
N GLY A 64 -3.81 -9.46 9.82
CA GLY A 64 -4.82 -10.46 10.17
C GLY A 64 -6.17 -10.17 9.51
N GLU A 65 -6.53 -8.88 9.45
CA GLU A 65 -7.76 -8.39 8.85
C GLU A 65 -7.87 -8.75 7.36
N GLY A 66 -6.80 -8.55 6.58
CA GLY A 66 -6.80 -8.93 5.17
C GLY A 66 -7.05 -10.42 4.95
N VAL A 67 -6.52 -11.27 5.84
CA VAL A 67 -6.79 -12.72 5.81
C VAL A 67 -8.24 -13.01 6.20
N ARG A 68 -8.77 -12.36 7.25
CA ARG A 68 -10.17 -12.50 7.67
C ARG A 68 -11.13 -12.13 6.55
N ALA A 69 -11.00 -10.93 5.98
CA ALA A 69 -11.86 -10.44 4.91
C ALA A 69 -11.86 -11.37 3.69
N PHE A 70 -10.69 -11.90 3.31
CA PHE A 70 -10.56 -12.87 2.23
C PHE A 70 -11.32 -14.19 2.53
N LEU A 71 -11.16 -14.73 3.74
CA LEU A 71 -11.81 -15.99 4.14
C LEU A 71 -13.33 -15.85 4.29
N GLU A 72 -13.80 -14.69 4.75
CA GLU A 72 -15.21 -14.39 4.97
C GLU A 72 -15.93 -13.85 3.73
N HIS A 73 -15.20 -13.63 2.63
CA HIS A 73 -15.71 -12.98 1.41
C HIS A 73 -16.38 -11.61 1.68
N GLY A 74 -15.83 -10.86 2.65
CA GLY A 74 -16.31 -9.55 3.05
C GLY A 74 -15.32 -8.44 2.70
N ASP A 75 -15.75 -7.19 2.89
CA ASP A 75 -14.88 -6.03 2.75
C ASP A 75 -13.94 -5.92 3.96
N PRO A 76 -12.66 -5.59 3.75
CA PRO A 76 -11.72 -5.40 4.85
C PRO A 76 -11.95 -4.07 5.57
N GLU A 77 -11.72 -4.08 6.88
CA GLU A 77 -11.77 -2.91 7.76
C GLU A 77 -10.34 -2.50 8.16
N TRP A 78 -9.66 -1.76 7.29
CA TRP A 78 -8.31 -1.28 7.56
C TRP A 78 -8.30 -0.22 8.67
N VAL A 79 -7.38 -0.36 9.63
CA VAL A 79 -7.27 0.54 10.78
C VAL A 79 -5.96 1.32 10.84
N ALA A 80 -4.96 0.97 10.02
CA ALA A 80 -3.69 1.69 10.00
C ALA A 80 -3.84 3.12 9.50
N ASP A 81 -3.24 4.08 10.22
CA ASP A 81 -3.20 5.48 9.85
C ASP A 81 -1.77 5.86 9.41
N ILE A 82 -1.64 6.25 8.15
CA ILE A 82 -0.32 6.58 7.57
C ILE A 82 0.32 7.76 8.30
N SER A 83 -0.44 8.72 8.81
CA SER A 83 0.11 9.91 9.47
C SER A 83 0.65 9.62 10.86
N SER A 84 0.01 8.75 11.64
CA SER A 84 0.45 8.40 13.00
C SER A 84 1.39 7.20 13.04
N ASP A 85 1.22 6.23 12.16
CA ASP A 85 1.88 4.92 12.27
C ASP A 85 3.15 4.83 11.42
N TRP A 86 3.43 5.85 10.61
CA TRP A 86 4.63 5.89 9.77
C TRP A 86 5.91 5.92 10.60
N LYS A 87 6.91 5.17 10.14
CA LYS A 87 8.24 5.10 10.73
C LYS A 87 9.29 5.38 9.67
N ASP A 88 10.43 5.93 10.09
CA ASP A 88 11.52 6.26 9.19
C ASP A 88 11.98 5.07 8.34
N LEU A 89 12.32 5.35 7.10
CA LEU A 89 12.73 4.35 6.12
C LEU A 89 14.16 3.88 6.39
N PRO A 90 14.51 2.63 6.04
CA PRO A 90 15.85 2.09 6.31
C PRO A 90 16.96 2.62 5.38
N TRP A 91 16.60 3.47 4.43
CA TRP A 91 17.53 4.09 3.47
C TRP A 91 17.54 5.62 3.53
N ASN A 92 17.16 6.19 4.68
CA ASN A 92 17.36 7.61 4.98
C ASN A 92 18.78 7.89 5.48
#